data_AF-A0A351MQS0-F1
#
_entry.id   AF-A0A351MQS0-F1
#
_cell.length_a   1.000
_cell.length_b   1.000
_cell.length_c   1.000
_cell.angle_alpha   90.00
_cell.angle_beta   90.00
_cell.angle_gamma   90.00
#
_symmetry.space_group_name_H-M   'P 1'
#
loop_
_entity.id
_entity.type
_entity.pdbx_description
1 polymer ?
#
loop_
_entity_poly.entity_id
_entity_poly.type
_entity_poly.pdbx_seq_one_letter_code
_entity_poly.pdbx_strand_id
1 'polypeptide(L)'
;GTIPVGVIDLPAFYGLDEKGQGSSPTKDIEELIAKLRVLKMRALIIDLRRNGGGLLNEAIGISGLFIPQGPVVQIRDSAGQSMCYNDEDPKVAWDGPLILLTSKLSASA
;
A
#
# COMPACT_ATOMS: atom_id res chain seq x y z
N GLY A 1 12.07 16.08 -22.42
CA GLY A 1 12.91 15.86 -21.23
C GLY A 1 12.54 14.53 -20.59
N THR A 2 13.46 13.88 -19.90
CA THR A 2 13.22 12.64 -19.15
C THR A 2 12.40 12.92 -17.88
N ILE A 3 11.48 12.02 -17.54
CA ILE A 3 10.67 12.09 -16.31
C ILE A 3 11.21 11.03 -15.35
N PRO A 4 11.76 11.37 -14.17
CA PRO A 4 12.18 10.40 -13.18
C PRO A 4 10.96 9.70 -12.57
N VAL A 5 10.95 8.37 -12.64
CA VAL A 5 9.87 7.52 -12.13
C VAL A 5 10.44 6.60 -11.06
N GLY A 6 9.84 6.61 -9.88
CA GLY A 6 10.16 5.64 -8.82
C GLY A 6 9.41 4.34 -9.07
N VAL A 7 10.06 3.21 -8.81
CA VAL A 7 9.47 1.88 -8.93
C VAL A 7 9.72 1.13 -7.63
N ILE A 8 8.65 0.65 -6.99
CA ILE A 8 8.71 -0.17 -5.79
C ILE A 8 8.10 -1.53 -6.12
N ASP A 9 8.86 -2.59 -5.90
CA ASP A 9 8.39 -3.98 -6.01
C ASP A 9 7.80 -4.40 -4.66
N LEU A 10 6.51 -4.77 -4.65
CA LEU A 10 5.82 -5.25 -3.45
C LEU A 10 5.50 -6.73 -3.62
N PRO A 11 6.36 -7.64 -3.12
CA PRO A 11 6.23 -9.08 -3.36
C PRO A 11 5.12 -9.75 -2.55
N ALA A 12 4.71 -9.18 -1.41
CA ALA A 12 3.63 -9.68 -0.55
C ALA A 12 3.20 -8.61 0.45
N PHE A 13 2.01 -8.75 1.03
CA PHE A 13 1.59 -7.99 2.21
C PHE A 13 2.10 -8.70 3.49
N TYR A 14 3.42 -8.72 3.68
CA TYR A 14 4.06 -9.38 4.83
C TYR A 14 3.83 -8.60 6.13
N GLY A 15 4.09 -9.20 7.29
CA GLY A 15 3.96 -8.48 8.55
C GLY A 15 4.65 -9.16 9.72
N LEU A 16 4.32 -8.68 10.91
CA LEU A 16 4.87 -9.16 12.16
C LEU A 16 4.37 -10.57 12.49
N ASP A 17 5.24 -11.39 13.09
CA ASP A 17 4.88 -12.67 13.69
C ASP A 17 4.06 -12.49 14.98
N GLU A 18 3.62 -13.60 15.58
CA GLU A 18 2.84 -13.59 16.83
C GLU A 18 3.56 -12.94 18.02
N LYS A 19 4.88 -12.75 17.93
CA LYS A 19 5.71 -12.09 18.94
C LYS A 19 5.98 -10.62 18.62
N GLY A 20 5.34 -10.08 17.57
CA GLY A 20 5.53 -8.72 17.11
C GLY A 20 6.86 -8.50 16.37
N GLN A 21 7.53 -9.57 15.92
CA GLN A 21 8.79 -9.48 15.20
C GLN A 21 8.56 -9.64 13.69
N GLY A 22 9.10 -8.73 12.89
CA GLY A 22 8.96 -8.73 11.45
C GLY A 22 9.12 -7.32 10.88
N SER A 23 8.85 -7.19 9.59
CA SER A 23 8.77 -5.88 8.93
C SER A 23 7.34 -5.60 8.47
N SER A 24 7.01 -4.34 8.25
CA SER A 24 5.73 -3.89 7.72
C SER A 24 5.97 -3.26 6.34
N PRO A 25 5.37 -3.79 5.27
CA PRO A 25 5.49 -3.21 3.94
C PRO A 25 4.92 -1.79 3.90
N THR A 26 3.94 -1.46 4.75
CA THR A 26 3.46 -0.08 4.89
C THR A 26 4.59 0.88 5.28
N LYS A 27 5.34 0.54 6.35
CA LYS A 27 6.48 1.35 6.80
C LYS A 27 7.61 1.37 5.78
N ASP A 28 7.91 0.22 5.18
CA ASP A 28 8.99 0.09 4.19
C ASP A 28 8.68 0.94 2.94
N ILE A 29 7.43 0.93 2.46
CA ILE A 29 6.99 1.77 1.34
C ILE A 29 7.04 3.25 1.70
N GLU A 30 6.58 3.65 2.89
CA GLU A 30 6.64 5.04 3.34
C GLU A 30 8.09 5.57 3.33
N GLU A 31 9.04 4.79 3.86
CA GLU A 31 10.46 5.15 3.85
C GLU A 31 11.04 5.23 2.43
N LEU A 32 10.68 4.29 1.56
CA LEU A 32 11.10 4.29 0.15
C LEU A 32 10.54 5.51 -0.60
N ILE A 33 9.29 5.88 -0.37
CA ILE A 33 8.69 7.09 -0.93
C ILE A 33 9.49 8.31 -0.48
N ALA A 34 9.83 8.43 0.80
CA ALA A 34 10.65 9.53 1.31
C ALA A 34 12.01 9.62 0.60
N LYS A 35 12.70 8.48 0.40
CA LYS A 35 13.97 8.40 -0.35
C LYS A 35 13.79 8.82 -1.81
N LEU A 36 12.76 8.33 -2.49
CA LEU A 36 12.46 8.65 -3.88
C LEU A 36 12.10 10.14 -4.09
N ARG A 37 11.46 10.78 -3.10
CA ARG A 37 11.19 12.23 -3.11
C ARG A 37 12.47 13.06 -3.12
N VAL A 38 13.50 12.65 -2.36
CA VAL A 38 14.83 13.31 -2.38
C VAL A 38 15.46 13.23 -3.78
N LEU A 39 15.22 12.12 -4.49
CA LEU A 39 15.65 11.92 -5.88
C LEU A 39 14.77 12.65 -6.92
N LYS A 40 13.84 13.51 -6.49
CA LYS A 40 12.95 14.31 -7.35
C LYS A 40 12.10 13.47 -8.30
N MET A 41 11.65 12.30 -7.83
CA MET A 41 10.64 11.47 -8.49
C MET A 41 9.41 12.31 -8.88
N ARG A 42 8.87 12.06 -10.09
CA ARG A 42 7.67 12.73 -10.62
C ARG A 42 6.46 11.81 -10.80
N ALA A 43 6.66 10.50 -10.75
CA ALA A 43 5.62 9.49 -10.78
C ALA A 43 6.10 8.25 -10.04
N LEU A 44 5.17 7.49 -9.45
CA LEU A 44 5.44 6.28 -8.71
C LEU A 44 4.75 5.08 -9.36
N ILE A 45 5.47 3.96 -9.45
CA ILE A 45 4.94 2.67 -9.86
C ILE A 45 5.06 1.71 -8.67
N ILE A 46 3.94 1.08 -8.29
CA ILE A 46 3.94 -0.07 -7.39
C ILE A 46 3.75 -1.33 -8.24
N ASP A 47 4.73 -2.23 -8.20
CA ASP A 47 4.69 -3.51 -8.89
C ASP A 47 4.12 -4.59 -7.97
N LEU A 48 2.92 -5.06 -8.32
CA LEU A 48 2.18 -6.13 -7.64
C LEU A 48 2.15 -7.40 -8.48
N ARG A 49 2.87 -7.47 -9.61
CA ARG A 49 2.75 -8.59 -10.57
C ARG A 49 3.07 -9.95 -9.96
N ARG A 50 3.84 -9.98 -8.88
CA ARG A 50 4.23 -11.19 -8.14
C ARG A 50 3.59 -11.28 -6.75
N ASN A 51 2.72 -10.35 -6.41
CA ASN A 51 2.09 -10.27 -5.10
C ASN A 51 0.93 -11.27 -4.98
N GLY A 52 1.19 -12.40 -4.33
CA GLY A 52 0.18 -13.43 -4.08
C GLY A 52 -0.77 -13.12 -2.91
N GLY A 53 -0.60 -11.98 -2.25
CA GLY A 53 -1.40 -11.58 -1.11
C GLY A 53 -0.65 -11.39 0.19
N GLY A 54 -1.41 -11.41 1.29
CA GLY A 54 -0.88 -11.37 2.65
C GLY A 54 -1.88 -10.80 3.65
N LEU A 55 -1.39 -9.95 4.53
CA LEU A 55 -2.15 -9.40 5.64
C LEU A 55 -3.03 -8.21 5.23
N LEU A 56 -4.34 -8.31 5.47
CA LEU A 56 -5.32 -7.26 5.17
C LEU A 56 -4.99 -5.92 5.81
N ASN A 57 -4.51 -5.91 7.05
CA ASN A 57 -4.13 -4.67 7.74
C ASN A 57 -2.99 -3.93 7.04
N GLU A 58 -2.08 -4.66 6.38
CA GLU A 58 -0.99 -4.04 5.61
C GLU A 58 -1.48 -3.53 4.27
N ALA A 59 -2.45 -4.20 3.63
CA ALA A 59 -3.09 -3.67 2.43
C ALA A 59 -3.87 -2.38 2.72
N ILE A 60 -4.56 -2.32 3.87
CA ILE A 60 -5.23 -1.10 4.34
C ILE A 60 -4.19 -0.01 4.62
N GLY A 61 -3.11 -0.32 5.35
CA GLY A 61 -2.05 0.64 5.67
C GLY A 61 -1.38 1.22 4.42
N ILE A 62 -1.03 0.38 3.44
CA ILE A 62 -0.46 0.83 2.16
C ILE A 62 -1.45 1.70 1.38
N SER A 63 -2.75 1.36 1.39
CA SER A 63 -3.77 2.17 0.72
C SER A 63 -3.85 3.59 1.33
N GLY A 64 -3.69 3.70 2.65
CA GLY A 64 -3.64 4.98 3.37
C GLY A 64 -2.49 5.89 2.96
N LEU A 65 -1.38 5.34 2.45
CA LEU A 65 -0.24 6.13 1.96
C LEU A 65 -0.58 6.99 0.73
N PHE A 66 -1.67 6.68 0.02
CA PHE A 66 -2.04 7.31 -1.26
C PHE A 66 -3.41 7.99 -1.24
N ILE A 67 -4.28 7.67 -0.28
CA ILE A 67 -5.66 8.17 -0.25
C ILE A 67 -5.81 9.12 0.94
N PRO A 68 -6.10 10.42 0.73
CA PRO A 68 -6.50 11.28 1.83
C PRO A 68 -7.86 10.82 2.39
N GLN A 69 -7.98 10.74 3.72
CA GLN A 69 -9.16 10.36 4.51
C GLN A 69 -10.46 10.06 3.74
N GLY A 70 -10.93 8.81 3.86
CA GLY A 70 -12.20 8.32 3.32
C GLY A 70 -12.35 6.82 3.61
N PRO A 71 -13.56 6.24 3.48
CA PRO A 71 -13.77 4.82 3.79
C PRO A 71 -12.97 3.93 2.83
N VAL A 72 -11.96 3.21 3.35
CA VAL A 72 -11.03 2.41 2.52
C VAL A 72 -11.61 1.03 2.22
N VAL A 73 -12.32 0.42 3.18
CA VAL A 73 -12.97 -0.90 3.01
C VAL A 73 -14.26 -0.96 3.83
N GLN A 74 -15.34 -1.47 3.23
CA GLN A 74 -16.57 -1.86 3.92
C GLN A 74 -16.71 -3.39 3.87
N ILE A 75 -16.44 -4.07 4.99
CA ILE A 75 -16.63 -5.52 5.11
C ILE A 75 -18.06 -5.77 5.56
N ARG A 76 -18.84 -6.52 4.79
CA ARG A 76 -20.20 -6.93 5.18
C ARG A 76 -20.19 -8.42 5.52
N ASP A 77 -20.47 -8.77 6.76
CA ASP A 77 -20.54 -10.17 7.21
C ASP A 77 -21.85 -10.86 6.77
N SER A 78 -21.94 -12.17 6.96
CA SER A 78 -23.12 -12.98 6.63
C SER A 78 -24.34 -12.68 7.52
N ALA A 79 -24.16 -11.95 8.62
CA ALA A 79 -25.21 -11.46 9.50
C ALA A 79 -25.71 -10.05 9.12
N GLY A 80 -25.12 -9.43 8.09
CA GLY A 80 -25.49 -8.11 7.58
C GLY A 80 -24.80 -6.95 8.29
N GLN A 81 -23.88 -7.18 9.21
CA GLN A 81 -23.10 -6.11 9.83
C GLN A 81 -22.03 -5.60 8.86
N SER A 82 -21.93 -4.28 8.74
CA SER A 82 -20.92 -3.62 7.91
C SER A 82 -19.87 -2.98 8.83
N MET A 83 -18.61 -3.42 8.74
CA MET A 83 -17.48 -2.75 9.39
C MET A 83 -16.78 -1.85 8.37
N CYS A 84 -16.74 -0.54 8.64
CA CYS A 84 -15.95 0.40 7.87
C CYS A 84 -14.59 0.57 8.54
N TYR A 85 -13.52 0.31 7.80
CA TYR A 85 -12.17 0.71 8.21
C TYR A 85 -11.93 2.11 7.66
N ASN A 86 -11.90 3.09 8.57
CA ASN A 86 -11.53 4.47 8.26
C ASN A 86 -10.04 4.64 8.53
N ASP A 87 -9.36 5.32 7.62
CA ASP A 87 -8.01 5.81 7.86
C ASP A 87 -8.07 7.04 8.80
N GLU A 88 -7.39 6.97 9.94
CA GLU A 88 -7.32 8.05 10.92
C GLU A 88 -6.05 8.90 10.77
N ASP A 89 -5.07 8.48 9.95
CA ASP A 89 -3.83 9.22 9.73
C ASP A 89 -3.91 10.06 8.44
N PRO A 90 -3.91 11.41 8.51
CA PRO A 90 -4.00 12.26 7.33
C PRO A 90 -2.71 12.30 6.49
N LYS A 91 -1.65 11.57 6.86
CA LYS A 91 -0.38 11.57 6.13
C LYS A 91 -0.43 10.75 4.84
N VAL A 92 -0.79 11.43 3.76
CA VAL A 92 -0.53 10.96 2.41
C VAL A 92 0.98 11.04 2.13
N ALA A 93 1.64 9.89 1.98
CA ALA A 93 3.06 9.81 1.66
C ALA A 93 3.36 10.24 0.21
N TRP A 94 2.43 9.95 -0.71
CA TRP A 94 2.51 10.32 -2.12
C TRP A 94 1.15 10.73 -2.71
N ASP A 95 1.09 11.96 -3.22
CA ASP A 95 -0.08 12.61 -3.83
C ASP A 95 0.08 12.84 -5.34
N GLY A 96 1.19 12.41 -5.93
CA GLY A 96 1.47 12.54 -7.36
C GLY A 96 0.94 11.38 -8.21
N PRO A 97 1.27 11.34 -9.52
CA PRO A 97 0.88 10.25 -10.40
C PRO A 97 1.32 8.88 -9.86
N LEU A 98 0.36 7.95 -9.76
CA LEU A 98 0.54 6.60 -9.26
C LEU A 98 0.08 5.59 -10.32
N ILE A 99 0.89 4.57 -10.55
CA ILE A 99 0.56 3.43 -11.41
C ILE A 99 0.69 2.14 -10.59
N LEU A 100 -0.31 1.27 -10.69
CA LEU A 100 -0.27 -0.08 -10.13
C LEU A 100 -0.07 -1.09 -11.26
N LEU A 101 0.98 -1.91 -11.20
CA LEU A 101 1.21 -3.00 -12.15
C LEU A 101 0.73 -4.32 -11.54
N THR A 102 -0.22 -4.99 -12.20
CA THR A 102 -0.78 -6.26 -11.74
C THR A 102 -0.56 -7.37 -12.77
N SER A 103 -0.72 -8.64 -12.36
CA SER A 103 -0.67 -9.80 -13.25
C SER A 103 -1.72 -10.84 -12.85
N LYS A 104 -1.83 -11.94 -13.62
CA LYS A 104 -2.70 -13.08 -13.27
C LYS A 104 -2.33 -13.75 -11.93
N LEU A 105 -1.10 -13.56 -11.45
CA LEU A 105 -0.63 -14.08 -10.17
C LEU A 105 -0.92 -13.11 -9.01
N SER A 106 -1.36 -11.88 -9.31
CA SER A 106 -1.75 -10.92 -8.28
C SER A 106 -3.01 -11.43 -7.60
N ALA A 107 -2.93 -11.74 -6.30
CA ALA A 107 -4.01 -12.37 -5.54
C ALA A 107 -4.25 -11.64 -4.21
N SER A 108 -5.44 -11.89 -3.65
CA SER A 108 -6.09 -11.27 -2.46
C SER A 108 -5.15 -10.68 -1.40
N ALA A 109 -5.56 -9.61 -0.73
CA ALA A 109 -4.98 -9.15 0.54
C ALA A 109 -6.05 -9.06 1.61
#